data_AF-F2NUB3-F1
#
_entry.id   AF-F2NUB3-F1
#
_cell.length_a   1.000
_cell.length_b   1.000
_cell.length_c   1.000
_cell.angle_alpha   90.00
_cell.angle_beta   90.00
_cell.angle_gamma   90.00
#
_symmetry.space_group_name_H-M   'P 1'
#
loop_
_entity.id
_entity.type
_entity.pdbx_description
1 polymer ?
#
loop_
_entity_poly.entity_id
_entity_poly.type
_entity_poly.pdbx_seq_one_letter_code
_entity_poly.pdbx_strand_id
1 'polypeptide(L)'
;MKKKKLKICLFFVVVSLILSCKNNKKSIPKIKYDISKETINISSQDDSFQNLLNSVSIEKYKDESVSKIGIFSIVNLFDNEAIIDNFESYLSNQEKDIYIGIYTLLEPQTEFVRIDDNEQLFYQYFTIVNFDENRRMLITFWKYNPKYNNKFEYIFENKNKRIKILMEKKDAASYAITRS
;
A
#
# COMPACT_ATOMS: atom_id res chain seq x y z
N MET A 1 35.32 4.62 -30.47
CA MET A 1 33.88 4.75 -30.18
C MET A 1 33.45 3.74 -29.12
N LYS A 2 32.72 4.23 -28.10
CA LYS A 2 31.90 3.56 -27.07
C LYS A 2 32.46 2.30 -26.35
N LYS A 3 33.05 2.54 -25.17
CA LYS A 3 33.01 1.61 -24.02
C LYS A 3 31.55 1.48 -23.56
N LYS A 4 31.04 0.26 -23.36
CA LYS A 4 29.84 0.01 -22.54
C LYS A 4 30.21 -0.86 -21.35
N LYS A 5 29.90 -0.33 -20.17
CA LYS A 5 30.15 -0.89 -18.85
C LYS A 5 29.30 -2.14 -18.66
N LEU A 6 29.96 -3.25 -18.34
CA LEU A 6 29.36 -4.45 -17.79
C LEU A 6 29.82 -4.55 -16.33
N LYS A 7 28.93 -5.04 -15.45
CA LYS A 7 29.15 -5.47 -14.05
C LYS A 7 28.87 -4.42 -12.95
N ILE A 8 27.58 -4.13 -12.70
CA ILE A 8 27.09 -3.67 -11.38
C ILE A 8 25.85 -4.48 -10.89
N CYS A 9 25.33 -5.46 -11.65
CA CYS A 9 24.14 -6.21 -11.22
C CYS A 9 24.40 -7.40 -10.27
N LEU A 10 25.65 -7.83 -10.04
CA LEU A 10 25.90 -9.04 -9.23
C LEU A 10 26.09 -8.78 -7.72
N PHE A 11 26.29 -7.53 -7.28
CA PHE A 11 26.60 -7.26 -5.86
C PHE A 11 25.33 -7.15 -5.00
N PHE A 12 24.20 -6.71 -5.56
CA PHE A 12 22.94 -6.56 -4.82
C PHE A 12 22.24 -7.88 -4.49
N VAL A 13 22.43 -8.92 -5.31
CA VAL A 13 21.80 -10.23 -5.08
C VAL A 13 22.44 -10.95 -3.88
N VAL A 14 23.76 -10.80 -3.68
CA VAL A 14 24.48 -11.52 -2.62
C VAL A 14 24.25 -10.89 -1.23
N VAL A 15 24.14 -9.56 -1.12
CA VAL A 15 23.85 -8.91 0.17
C VAL A 15 22.43 -9.22 0.66
N SER A 16 21.48 -9.40 -0.26
CA SER A 16 20.09 -9.74 0.06
C SER A 16 19.95 -11.15 0.64
N LEU A 17 20.77 -12.11 0.21
CA LEU A 17 20.74 -13.48 0.73
C LEU A 17 21.41 -13.63 2.10
N ILE A 18 22.45 -12.84 2.40
CA ILE A 18 23.19 -12.97 3.67
C ILE A 18 22.40 -12.38 4.85
N LEU A 19 21.56 -11.37 4.62
CA LEU A 19 20.68 -10.79 5.64
C LEU A 19 19.47 -11.67 6.00
N SER A 20 19.11 -12.66 5.16
CA SER A 20 18.00 -13.58 5.45
C SER A 20 18.37 -14.74 6.37
N CYS A 21 19.66 -14.93 6.71
CA CYS A 21 20.10 -16.14 7.43
C CYS A 21 20.53 -15.92 8.89
N LYS A 22 20.53 -14.70 9.44
CA LYS A 22 20.87 -14.50 10.86
C LYS A 22 19.98 -13.44 11.51
N ASN A 23 19.16 -13.90 12.45
CA ASN A 23 18.45 -13.17 13.51
C ASN A 23 17.07 -12.57 13.18
N ASN A 24 16.05 -13.36 13.57
CA ASN A 24 14.98 -13.04 14.52
C ASN A 24 14.41 -11.61 14.56
N LYS A 25 13.10 -11.56 14.29
CA LYS A 25 12.21 -10.40 14.13
C LYS A 25 12.53 -9.60 12.87
N LYS A 26 11.76 -9.88 11.81
CA LYS A 26 11.56 -8.98 10.66
C LYS A 26 10.95 -7.66 11.16
N SER A 27 11.72 -6.80 11.83
CA SER A 27 11.32 -5.42 12.00
C SER A 27 11.58 -4.73 10.67
N ILE A 28 10.54 -4.11 10.10
CA ILE A 28 10.73 -3.19 8.98
C ILE A 28 11.75 -2.14 9.45
N PRO A 29 12.81 -1.89 8.66
CA PRO A 29 13.76 -0.85 9.02
C PRO A 29 13.00 0.47 9.24
N LYS A 30 13.24 1.12 10.38
CA LYS A 30 12.72 2.47 10.64
C LYS A 30 13.37 3.44 9.66
N ILE A 31 12.73 3.66 8.53
CA ILE A 31 13.14 4.72 7.61
C ILE A 31 12.53 6.01 8.17
N LYS A 32 13.35 6.81 8.88
CA LYS A 32 13.03 8.23 9.09
C LYS A 32 13.15 8.91 7.73
N TYR A 33 12.03 9.04 7.03
CA TYR A 33 11.99 9.62 5.70
C TYR A 33 11.65 11.11 5.80
N ASP A 34 12.60 11.96 5.40
CA ASP A 34 12.48 13.42 5.34
C ASP A 34 12.21 13.81 3.88
N ILE A 35 10.95 14.14 3.60
CA ILE A 35 10.43 14.42 2.24
C ILE A 35 11.04 15.72 1.67
N SER A 36 11.67 16.57 2.49
CA SER A 36 12.32 17.78 1.99
C SER A 36 13.54 17.53 1.10
N LYS A 37 14.01 16.26 1.00
CA LYS A 37 15.26 15.89 0.34
C LYS A 37 15.12 14.95 -0.86
N GLU A 38 13.92 14.53 -1.25
CA GLU A 38 13.75 13.73 -2.46
C GLU A 38 12.94 14.49 -3.52
N THR A 39 13.65 15.01 -4.52
CA THR A 39 13.08 15.10 -5.87
C THR A 39 12.76 13.69 -6.33
N ILE A 40 11.49 13.33 -6.21
CA ILE A 40 10.96 12.07 -6.71
C ILE A 40 11.18 12.09 -8.23
N ASN A 41 12.08 11.25 -8.73
CA ASN A 41 12.35 11.16 -10.16
C ASN A 41 11.33 10.19 -10.76
N ILE A 42 10.18 10.74 -11.14
CA ILE A 42 9.03 9.97 -11.59
C ILE A 42 8.98 9.99 -13.13
N SER A 43 9.22 8.85 -13.78
CA SER A 43 9.18 8.74 -15.23
C SER A 43 7.73 8.71 -15.75
N SER A 44 7.20 9.85 -16.20
CA SER A 44 6.16 10.09 -17.22
C SER A 44 4.92 9.18 -17.37
N GLN A 45 4.65 8.23 -16.48
CA GLN A 45 3.43 7.40 -16.41
C GLN A 45 2.60 7.70 -15.14
N ASP A 46 3.07 8.56 -14.25
CA ASP A 46 2.55 8.77 -12.89
C ASP A 46 1.55 9.92 -12.74
N ASP A 47 1.24 10.64 -13.81
CA ASP A 47 0.28 11.75 -13.73
C ASP A 47 -1.15 11.24 -13.51
N SER A 48 -1.56 10.10 -14.08
CA SER A 48 -2.92 9.58 -13.93
C SER A 48 -3.21 9.09 -12.51
N PHE A 49 -2.27 8.34 -11.90
CA PHE A 49 -2.41 7.87 -10.53
C PHE A 49 -2.47 9.06 -9.56
N GLN A 50 -1.53 10.01 -9.67
CA GLN A 50 -1.54 11.19 -8.81
C GLN A 50 -2.77 12.07 -9.03
N ASN A 51 -3.23 12.25 -10.27
CA ASN A 51 -4.45 13.02 -10.56
C ASN A 51 -5.71 12.36 -9.99
N LEU A 52 -5.79 11.02 -10.03
CA LEU A 52 -6.88 10.27 -9.40
C LEU A 52 -6.82 10.35 -7.88
N LEU A 53 -5.62 10.35 -7.28
CA LEU A 53 -5.51 10.57 -5.83
C LEU A 53 -5.92 11.99 -5.43
N ASN A 54 -5.51 12.98 -6.24
CA ASN A 54 -5.86 14.38 -6.01
C ASN A 54 -7.37 14.65 -6.16
N SER A 55 -8.11 13.80 -6.89
CA SER A 55 -9.57 13.91 -7.01
C SER A 55 -10.31 13.39 -5.76
N VAL A 56 -9.65 12.61 -4.90
CA VAL A 56 -10.23 12.13 -3.65
C VAL A 56 -10.03 13.18 -2.54
N SER A 57 -11.14 13.73 -2.05
CA SER A 57 -11.09 14.65 -0.91
C SER A 57 -10.63 13.93 0.37
N ILE A 58 -9.49 14.38 0.91
CA ILE A 58 -8.93 13.90 2.18
C ILE A 58 -9.53 14.61 3.40
N GLU A 59 -10.39 15.61 3.21
CA GLU A 59 -10.88 16.46 4.32
C GLU A 59 -11.71 15.68 5.33
N LYS A 60 -12.46 14.67 4.87
CA LYS A 60 -13.24 13.79 5.73
C LYS A 60 -12.39 13.02 6.76
N TYR A 61 -11.08 12.94 6.54
CA TYR A 61 -10.13 12.26 7.44
C TYR A 61 -9.41 13.22 8.42
N LYS A 62 -9.57 14.54 8.28
CA LYS A 62 -8.86 15.53 9.13
C LYS A 62 -9.25 15.42 10.60
N ASP A 63 -10.52 15.12 10.89
CA ASP A 63 -11.06 15.04 12.25
C ASP A 63 -11.10 13.60 12.78
N GLU A 64 -10.53 12.65 12.03
CA GLU A 64 -10.45 11.27 12.48
C GLU A 64 -9.47 11.09 13.64
N SER A 65 -9.81 10.17 14.54
CA SER A 65 -8.94 9.79 15.66
C SER A 65 -7.58 9.33 15.14
N VAL A 66 -6.50 9.81 15.76
CA VAL A 66 -5.11 9.41 15.45
C VAL A 66 -4.88 7.90 15.54
N SER A 67 -5.80 7.14 16.15
CA SER A 67 -5.75 5.70 16.22
C SER A 67 -6.39 4.96 15.04
N LYS A 68 -7.00 5.65 14.08
CA LYS A 68 -7.73 5.01 12.97
C LYS A 68 -6.81 4.50 11.86
N ILE A 69 -7.25 3.38 11.28
CA ILE A 69 -6.69 2.72 10.09
C ILE A 69 -7.89 2.20 9.28
N GLY A 70 -7.85 2.33 7.95
CA GLY A 70 -8.94 1.87 7.11
C GLY A 70 -8.60 1.83 5.63
N ILE A 71 -9.52 1.29 4.84
CA ILE A 71 -9.45 1.42 3.38
C ILE A 71 -9.78 2.86 3.02
N PHE A 72 -8.85 3.50 2.32
CA PHE A 72 -8.96 4.86 1.81
C PHE A 72 -9.74 4.90 0.49
N SER A 73 -9.33 4.06 -0.46
CA SER A 73 -9.91 3.98 -1.80
C SER A 73 -9.57 2.67 -2.51
N ILE A 74 -10.23 2.41 -3.62
CA ILE A 74 -9.77 1.49 -4.66
C ILE A 74 -9.50 2.31 -5.91
N VAL A 75 -8.30 2.20 -6.49
CA VAL A 75 -7.92 2.89 -7.72
C VAL A 75 -7.84 1.91 -8.87
N ASN A 76 -8.53 2.23 -9.96
CA ASN A 76 -8.47 1.51 -11.22
C ASN A 76 -7.86 2.42 -12.27
N LEU A 77 -6.60 2.15 -12.60
CA LEU A 77 -5.86 2.93 -13.59
C LEU A 77 -6.34 2.70 -15.02
N PHE A 78 -6.96 1.55 -15.31
CA PHE A 78 -7.44 1.25 -16.65
C PHE A 78 -8.70 2.07 -16.97
N ASP A 79 -9.67 2.07 -16.05
CA ASP A 79 -10.92 2.82 -16.22
C ASP A 79 -10.80 4.28 -15.71
N ASN A 80 -9.60 4.67 -15.24
CA ASN A 80 -9.27 5.98 -14.71
C ASN A 80 -10.27 6.44 -13.63
N GLU A 81 -10.48 5.58 -12.63
CA GLU A 81 -11.50 5.75 -11.59
C GLU A 81 -10.91 5.53 -10.19
N ALA A 82 -11.40 6.31 -9.23
CA ALA A 82 -11.13 6.15 -7.81
C ALA A 82 -12.45 5.94 -7.05
N ILE A 83 -12.57 4.79 -6.40
CA ILE A 83 -13.72 4.37 -5.62
C ILE A 83 -13.44 4.67 -4.15
N ILE A 84 -14.36 5.31 -3.45
CA ILE A 84 -14.16 5.77 -2.06
C ILE A 84 -15.22 5.24 -1.07
N ASP A 85 -16.20 4.52 -1.58
CA ASP A 85 -17.26 3.83 -0.84
C ASP A 85 -17.69 2.55 -1.60
N ASN A 86 -18.63 1.78 -1.04
CA ASN A 86 -19.22 0.61 -1.69
C ASN A 86 -18.20 -0.39 -2.27
N PHE A 87 -17.03 -0.52 -1.62
CA PHE A 87 -15.90 -1.31 -2.09
C PHE A 87 -16.28 -2.74 -2.46
N GLU A 88 -17.12 -3.39 -1.65
CA GLU A 88 -17.59 -4.76 -1.86
C GLU A 88 -18.33 -4.92 -3.20
N SER A 89 -19.22 -3.99 -3.52
CA SER A 89 -19.97 -4.00 -4.78
C SER A 89 -19.04 -3.77 -5.98
N TYR A 90 -18.07 -2.87 -5.84
CA TYR A 90 -17.11 -2.60 -6.91
C TYR A 90 -16.22 -3.82 -7.19
N LEU A 91 -15.69 -4.45 -6.15
CA LEU A 91 -14.81 -5.62 -6.27
C LEU A 91 -15.48 -6.82 -6.93
N SER A 92 -16.78 -7.01 -6.68
CA SER A 92 -17.55 -8.16 -7.16
C SER A 92 -17.60 -8.26 -8.69
N ASN A 93 -17.44 -7.13 -9.39
CA ASN A 93 -17.54 -7.06 -10.85
C ASN A 93 -16.19 -6.83 -11.54
N GLN A 94 -15.09 -6.78 -10.79
CA GLN A 94 -13.82 -6.31 -11.33
C GLN A 94 -12.96 -7.44 -11.91
N GLU A 95 -12.52 -7.24 -13.16
CA GLU A 95 -11.73 -8.23 -13.90
C GLU A 95 -10.24 -7.85 -14.07
N LYS A 96 -9.86 -6.65 -13.63
CA LYS A 96 -8.54 -6.06 -13.88
C LYS A 96 -7.77 -5.83 -12.59
N ASP A 97 -6.47 -5.58 -12.75
CA ASP A 97 -5.63 -5.11 -11.66
C ASP A 97 -6.16 -3.77 -11.11
N ILE A 98 -6.21 -3.68 -9.79
CA ILE A 98 -6.58 -2.49 -9.04
C ILE A 98 -5.57 -2.23 -7.94
N TYR A 99 -5.64 -1.05 -7.35
CA TYR A 99 -4.84 -0.68 -6.19
C TYR A 99 -5.75 -0.44 -5.00
N ILE A 100 -5.57 -1.22 -3.94
CA ILE A 100 -6.25 -1.02 -2.66
C ILE A 100 -5.45 0.00 -1.85
N GLY A 101 -6.04 1.17 -1.64
CA GLY A 101 -5.49 2.23 -0.80
C GLY A 101 -5.85 1.98 0.66
N ILE A 102 -4.86 1.91 1.53
CA ILE A 102 -5.03 1.86 2.98
C ILE A 102 -4.48 3.15 3.57
N TYR A 103 -5.22 3.78 4.48
CA TYR A 103 -4.70 4.89 5.27
C TYR A 103 -4.46 4.48 6.71
N THR A 104 -3.44 5.07 7.32
CA THR A 104 -3.15 4.98 8.76
C THR A 104 -2.75 6.35 9.31
N LEU A 105 -3.31 6.71 10.46
CA LEU A 105 -2.88 7.86 11.27
C LEU A 105 -1.86 7.47 12.35
N LEU A 106 -1.41 6.21 12.32
CA LEU A 106 -0.44 5.63 13.23
C LEU A 106 0.84 5.26 12.52
N GLU A 107 1.94 5.39 13.25
CA GLU A 107 3.23 4.90 12.80
C GLU A 107 3.31 3.36 12.92
N PRO A 108 3.49 2.62 11.81
CA PRO A 108 3.69 1.17 11.85
C PRO A 108 5.05 0.81 12.43
N GLN A 109 5.11 -0.31 13.17
CA GLN A 109 6.38 -1.04 13.33
C GLN A 109 6.54 -2.08 12.22
N THR A 110 5.42 -2.69 11.82
CA THR A 110 5.31 -3.64 10.72
C THR A 110 4.01 -3.37 9.96
N GLU A 111 4.08 -3.44 8.63
CA GLU A 111 2.98 -3.26 7.70
C GLU A 111 3.23 -4.16 6.49
N PHE A 112 2.25 -4.99 6.12
CA PHE A 112 2.32 -5.85 4.95
C PHE A 112 0.93 -6.34 4.54
N VAL A 113 0.84 -6.93 3.34
CA VAL A 113 -0.37 -7.63 2.88
C VAL A 113 -0.08 -9.09 2.59
N ARG A 114 -1.12 -9.94 2.67
CA ARG A 114 -1.12 -11.29 2.11
C ARG A 114 -2.19 -11.39 1.05
N ILE A 115 -1.81 -11.88 -0.13
CA ILE A 115 -2.73 -12.16 -1.23
C ILE A 115 -2.74 -13.67 -1.46
N ASP A 116 -3.89 -14.30 -1.20
CA ASP A 116 -4.05 -15.76 -1.19
C ASP A 116 -2.87 -16.46 -0.46
N ASP A 117 -2.61 -15.99 0.75
CA ASP A 117 -1.55 -16.47 1.65
C ASP A 117 -0.09 -16.16 1.24
N ASN A 118 0.12 -15.50 0.10
CA ASN A 118 1.44 -14.98 -0.29
C ASN A 118 1.69 -13.60 0.32
N GLU A 119 2.73 -13.49 1.16
CA GLU A 119 3.15 -12.24 1.80
C GLU A 119 3.79 -11.28 0.79
N GLN A 120 3.30 -10.04 0.75
CA GLN A 120 3.92 -8.91 0.08
C GLN A 120 4.30 -7.84 1.11
N LEU A 121 5.58 -7.49 1.12
CA LEU A 121 6.17 -6.58 2.12
C LEU A 121 6.37 -5.15 1.61
N PHE A 122 6.07 -4.87 0.35
CA PHE A 122 6.35 -3.59 -0.28
C PHE A 122 5.09 -3.04 -0.96
N TYR A 123 4.80 -1.78 -0.68
CA TYR A 123 3.76 -1.00 -1.36
C TYR A 123 4.23 -0.63 -2.77
N GLN A 124 3.28 -0.53 -3.70
CA GLN A 124 3.59 -0.06 -5.06
C GLN A 124 3.69 1.47 -5.11
N TYR A 125 2.77 2.13 -4.40
CA TYR A 125 2.73 3.59 -4.25
C TYR A 125 2.44 3.96 -2.80
N PHE A 126 2.91 5.12 -2.37
CA PHE A 126 2.54 5.69 -1.08
C PHE A 126 2.56 7.22 -1.14
N THR A 127 1.81 7.85 -0.25
CA THR A 127 1.88 9.28 0.00
C THR A 127 1.70 9.58 1.48
N ILE A 128 2.26 10.71 1.93
CA ILE A 128 2.14 11.17 3.31
C ILE A 128 1.49 12.56 3.26
N VAL A 129 0.38 12.69 3.98
CA VAL A 129 -0.35 13.94 4.13
C VAL A 129 -0.12 14.45 5.55
N ASN A 130 0.41 15.66 5.70
CA ASN A 130 0.49 16.32 7.00
C ASN A 130 -0.78 17.15 7.18
N PHE A 131 -1.54 16.87 8.24
CA PHE A 131 -2.68 17.72 8.63
C PHE A 131 -2.20 18.90 9.47
N ASP A 132 -1.25 18.66 10.36
CA ASP A 132 -0.58 19.64 11.20
C ASP A 132 0.77 19.09 11.71
N GLU A 133 1.46 19.81 12.59
CA GLU A 133 2.76 19.42 13.14
C GLU A 133 2.76 18.07 13.88
N ASN A 134 1.60 17.64 14.39
CA ASN A 134 1.47 16.46 15.24
C ASN A 134 0.70 15.32 14.56
N ARG A 135 0.00 15.59 13.46
CA ARG A 135 -0.86 14.62 12.78
C ARG A 135 -0.49 14.49 11.32
N ARG A 136 -0.17 13.26 10.94
CA ARG A 136 0.08 12.84 9.56
C ARG A 136 -0.72 11.59 9.23
N MET A 137 -1.07 11.47 7.96
CA MET A 137 -1.72 10.30 7.38
C MET A 137 -0.77 9.69 6.36
N LEU A 138 -0.41 8.42 6.57
CA LEU A 138 0.25 7.60 5.56
C LEU A 138 -0.85 6.90 4.76
N ILE A 139 -0.80 7.01 3.43
CA ILE A 139 -1.64 6.27 2.51
C ILE A 139 -0.74 5.33 1.70
N THR A 140 -0.99 4.03 1.77
CA THR A 140 -0.26 3.00 1.02
C THR A 140 -1.17 2.33 0.00
N PHE A 141 -0.63 1.98 -1.16
CA PHE A 141 -1.39 1.33 -2.23
C PHE A 141 -0.80 -0.02 -2.60
N TRP A 142 -1.66 -1.02 -2.59
CA TRP A 142 -1.30 -2.42 -2.80
C TRP A 142 -2.00 -2.95 -4.03
N LYS A 143 -1.21 -3.51 -4.95
CA LYS A 143 -1.74 -4.07 -6.19
C LYS A 143 -2.49 -5.37 -5.89
N TYR A 144 -3.71 -5.49 -6.38
CA TYR A 144 -4.57 -6.65 -6.17
C TYR A 144 -5.37 -6.94 -7.45
N ASN A 145 -5.65 -8.22 -7.73
CA ASN A 145 -6.46 -8.62 -8.87
C ASN A 145 -7.66 -9.49 -8.42
N PRO A 146 -8.88 -8.93 -8.34
CA PRO A 146 -10.09 -9.65 -7.91
C PRO A 146 -10.54 -10.78 -8.86
N LYS A 147 -10.02 -10.81 -10.11
CA LYS A 147 -10.27 -11.91 -11.05
C LYS A 147 -9.55 -13.19 -10.65
N TYR A 148 -8.31 -13.06 -10.18
CA TYR A 148 -7.43 -14.19 -9.90
C TYR A 148 -7.27 -14.48 -8.41
N ASN A 149 -7.48 -13.47 -7.57
CA ASN A 149 -7.26 -13.58 -6.14
C ASN A 149 -8.56 -13.56 -5.35
N ASN A 150 -8.66 -14.44 -4.35
CA ASN A 150 -9.86 -14.57 -3.51
C ASN A 150 -9.73 -13.77 -2.22
N LYS A 151 -8.50 -13.52 -1.77
CA LYS A 151 -8.23 -12.96 -0.45
C LYS A 151 -7.16 -11.88 -0.50
N PHE A 152 -7.45 -10.75 0.14
CA PHE A 152 -6.51 -9.68 0.45
C PHE A 152 -6.55 -9.44 1.96
N GLU A 153 -5.43 -9.64 2.63
CA GLU A 153 -5.31 -9.46 4.07
C GLU A 153 -4.25 -8.41 4.35
N TYR A 154 -4.65 -7.23 4.79
CA TYR A 154 -3.75 -6.20 5.29
C TYR A 154 -3.49 -6.41 6.78
N ILE A 155 -2.22 -6.39 7.16
CA ILE A 155 -1.77 -6.54 8.54
C ILE A 155 -0.90 -5.34 8.92
N PHE A 156 -1.35 -4.63 9.94
CA PHE A 156 -0.62 -3.55 10.59
C PHE A 156 -0.32 -3.95 12.03
N GLU A 157 0.91 -3.74 12.48
CA GLU A 157 1.27 -3.93 13.88
C GLU A 157 2.16 -2.79 14.36
N ASN A 158 1.87 -2.33 15.57
CA ASN A 158 2.70 -1.42 16.33
C ASN A 158 2.79 -1.89 17.79
N LYS A 159 3.49 -1.12 18.63
CA LYS A 159 3.76 -1.50 20.02
C LYS A 159 2.50 -1.79 20.85
N ASN A 160 1.38 -1.20 20.48
CA ASN A 160 0.16 -1.17 21.29
C ASN A 160 -0.96 -2.04 20.71
N LYS A 161 -0.89 -2.37 19.42
CA LYS A 161 -1.97 -3.11 18.75
C LYS A 161 -1.52 -3.76 17.45
N ARG A 162 -2.26 -4.80 17.09
CA ARG A 162 -2.29 -5.40 15.76
C ARG A 162 -3.68 -5.17 15.16
N ILE A 163 -3.72 -4.69 13.93
CA ILE A 163 -4.95 -4.50 13.15
C ILE A 163 -4.86 -5.36 11.91
N LYS A 164 -5.96 -6.04 11.61
CA LYS A 164 -6.15 -6.79 10.38
C LYS A 164 -7.36 -6.25 9.64
N ILE A 165 -7.19 -5.99 8.35
CA ILE A 165 -8.30 -5.73 7.42
C ILE A 165 -8.29 -6.88 6.42
N LEU A 166 -9.33 -7.69 6.44
CA LEU A 166 -9.49 -8.84 5.54
C LEU A 166 -10.60 -8.56 4.55
N MET A 167 -10.24 -8.59 3.27
CA MET A 167 -11.15 -8.56 2.15
C MET A 167 -11.16 -9.97 1.54
N GLU A 168 -12.33 -10.61 1.50
CA GLU A 168 -12.44 -11.99 1.03
C GLU A 168 -13.64 -12.15 0.11
N LYS A 169 -13.41 -12.80 -1.02
CA LYS A 169 -14.45 -13.22 -1.96
C LYS A 169 -15.25 -14.36 -1.35
N LYS A 170 -16.55 -14.17 -1.18
CA LYS A 170 -17.44 -15.18 -0.56
C LYS A 170 -18.02 -16.12 -1.61
N ASP A 171 -18.39 -15.57 -2.75
CA ASP A 171 -18.88 -16.30 -3.92
C ASP A 171 -18.58 -15.52 -5.19
N ALA A 172 -19.13 -15.95 -6.33
CA ALA A 172 -18.90 -15.30 -7.62
C ALA A 172 -19.38 -13.84 -7.66
N ALA A 173 -20.27 -13.41 -6.75
CA ALA A 173 -20.97 -12.14 -6.81
C ALA A 173 -20.75 -11.24 -5.57
N SER A 174 -19.96 -11.68 -4.59
CA SER A 174 -19.81 -10.92 -3.34
C SER A 174 -18.42 -10.95 -2.72
N TYR A 175 -18.05 -9.79 -2.16
CA TYR A 175 -16.90 -9.59 -1.30
C TYR A 175 -17.37 -9.17 0.10
N ALA A 176 -16.63 -9.58 1.12
CA ALA A 176 -16.82 -9.10 2.47
C ALA A 176 -15.54 -8.46 3.00
N ILE A 177 -15.68 -7.32 3.67
CA ILE A 177 -14.57 -6.62 4.33
C ILE A 177 -14.75 -6.67 5.83
N THR A 178 -13.85 -7.36 6.51
CA THR A 178 -13.84 -7.51 7.97
C THR A 178 -12.63 -6.83 8.59
N ARG A 179 -12.81 -6.30 9.80
CA ARG A 179 -11.75 -5.62 10.57
C ARG A 179 -11.66 -6.23 11.96
N SER A 180 -10.46 -6.55 12.42
CA SER A 180 -10.19 -7.15 13.74
C SER A 180 -8.89 -6.66 14.34
#